data_AF-A0A3R6MYH7-F1
#
_entry.id   AF-A0A3R6MYH7-F1
#
_cell.length_a   1.000
_cell.length_b   1.000
_cell.length_c   1.000
_cell.angle_alpha   90.00
_cell.angle_beta   90.00
_cell.angle_gamma   90.00
#
_symmetry.space_group_name_H-M   'P 1'
#
loop_
_entity.id
_entity.type
_entity.pdbx_description
1 polymer ?
#
loop_
_entity_poly.entity_id
_entity_poly.type
_entity_poly.pdbx_seq_one_letter_code
_entity_poly.pdbx_strand_id
1 'polypeptide(L)'
;MVLEKTNYVDKAEDVVSELVRDKEGKLLLTTTKIRSLLSMVSTIYNEVLHYPSDKLNEDIVERLKYLKMRFAYEAGREDNNKKEKKNGKKIENPIRNLIRVAEIFETIEWIGDDKQRCILFCKYMESIVAYHKFYGGKD
;
A
#
# COMPACT_ATOMS: atom_id res chain seq x y z
N MET A 1 -9.23 -3.31 7.12
CA MET A 1 -9.68 -4.48 6.34
C MET A 1 -9.11 -5.75 6.99
N VAL A 2 -9.83 -6.88 7.01
CA VAL A 2 -9.27 -8.17 7.43
C VAL A 2 -8.76 -8.93 6.22
N LEU A 3 -7.51 -9.36 6.22
CA LEU A 3 -6.93 -10.16 5.13
C LEU A 3 -6.91 -11.65 5.48
N GLU A 4 -7.17 -12.48 4.47
CA GLU A 4 -7.13 -13.94 4.58
C GLU A 4 -6.36 -14.54 3.40
N LYS A 5 -5.85 -15.76 3.58
CA LYS A 5 -5.11 -16.48 2.53
C LYS A 5 -5.91 -16.67 1.23
N THR A 6 -7.23 -16.65 1.33
CA THR A 6 -8.17 -16.89 0.23
C THR A 6 -8.72 -15.62 -0.41
N ASN A 7 -8.47 -14.42 0.15
CA ASN A 7 -9.12 -13.19 -0.33
C ASN A 7 -8.16 -12.01 -0.59
N TYR A 8 -6.91 -12.09 -0.15
CA TYR A 8 -6.00 -10.94 -0.26
C TYR A 8 -5.70 -10.55 -1.71
N VAL A 9 -5.75 -11.50 -2.65
CA VAL A 9 -5.53 -11.24 -4.09
C VAL A 9 -6.73 -10.51 -4.69
N ASP A 10 -7.94 -11.01 -4.45
CA ASP A 10 -9.18 -10.40 -4.95
C ASP A 10 -9.34 -8.97 -4.41
N LYS A 11 -9.05 -8.77 -3.11
CA LYS A 11 -9.06 -7.44 -2.48
C LYS A 11 -8.05 -6.49 -3.12
N ALA A 12 -6.88 -6.99 -3.52
CA ALA A 12 -5.89 -6.16 -4.20
C ALA A 12 -6.36 -5.74 -5.60
N GLU A 13 -7.08 -6.62 -6.30
CA GLU A 13 -7.69 -6.30 -7.59
C GLU A 13 -8.77 -5.23 -7.45
N ASP A 14 -9.68 -5.39 -6.48
CA ASP A 14 -10.74 -4.42 -6.18
C ASP A 14 -10.15 -3.03 -5.89
N VAL A 15 -9.10 -2.98 -5.07
CA VAL A 15 -8.35 -1.76 -4.77
C VAL A 15 -7.83 -1.08 -6.03
N VAL A 16 -7.21 -1.84 -6.95
CA VAL A 16 -6.66 -1.28 -8.20
C VAL A 16 -7.77 -0.78 -9.12
N SER A 17 -8.94 -1.41 -9.10
CA SER A 17 -10.11 -0.95 -9.84
C SER A 17 -10.61 0.42 -9.35
N GLU A 18 -10.51 0.67 -8.03
CA GLU A 18 -10.95 1.91 -7.37
C GLU A 18 -9.91 3.04 -7.38
N LEU A 19 -8.67 2.77 -7.81
CA LEU A 19 -7.63 3.78 -7.87
C LEU A 19 -8.01 4.92 -8.81
N VAL A 20 -7.64 6.14 -8.41
CA VAL A 20 -7.93 7.35 -9.16
C VAL A 20 -7.25 7.35 -10.54
N ARG A 21 -8.04 7.67 -11.56
CA ARG A 21 -7.63 7.76 -12.96
C ARG A 21 -7.75 9.18 -13.50
N ASP A 22 -6.97 9.49 -14.52
CA ASP A 22 -7.11 10.74 -15.27
C ASP A 22 -8.36 10.72 -16.18
N LYS A 23 -8.53 11.78 -16.97
CA LYS A 23 -9.67 11.91 -17.91
C LYS A 23 -9.62 10.88 -19.04
N GLU A 24 -8.45 10.30 -19.31
CA GLU A 24 -8.23 9.30 -20.35
C GLU A 24 -8.31 7.87 -19.78
N GLY A 25 -8.69 7.71 -18.51
CA GLY A 25 -8.82 6.41 -17.84
C GLY A 25 -7.50 5.82 -17.35
N LYS A 26 -6.38 6.56 -17.43
CA LYS A 26 -5.06 6.08 -17.01
C LYS A 26 -4.89 6.24 -15.51
N LEU A 27 -4.30 5.23 -14.86
CA LEU A 27 -3.98 5.26 -13.45
C LEU A 27 -3.02 6.42 -13.15
N LEU A 28 -3.39 7.28 -12.18
CA LEU A 28 -2.52 8.38 -11.76
C LEU A 28 -1.42 7.92 -10.80
N LEU A 29 -1.63 6.78 -10.13
CA LEU A 29 -0.59 6.11 -9.36
C LEU A 29 0.45 5.53 -10.34
N THR A 30 1.73 5.76 -10.08
CA THR A 30 2.82 5.11 -10.82
C THR A 30 3.70 4.33 -9.85
N THR A 31 4.37 3.28 -10.32
CA THR A 31 5.19 2.44 -9.42
C THR A 31 6.37 3.23 -8.84
N THR A 32 6.91 4.21 -9.56
CA THR A 32 7.96 5.13 -9.08
C THR A 32 7.52 5.89 -7.84
N LYS A 33 6.24 6.28 -7.73
CA LYS A 33 5.73 7.02 -6.56
C LYS A 33 5.65 6.15 -5.31
N ILE A 34 5.51 4.83 -5.47
CA ILE A 34 5.41 3.87 -4.35
C ILE A 34 6.68 3.03 -4.17
N ARG A 35 7.67 3.12 -5.07
CA ARG A 35 8.88 2.27 -5.07
C ARG A 35 9.57 2.22 -3.72
N SER A 36 9.79 3.38 -3.09
CA SER A 36 10.44 3.43 -1.77
C SER A 36 9.62 2.70 -0.68
N LEU A 37 8.30 2.79 -0.73
CA LEU A 37 7.40 2.12 0.22
C LEU A 37 7.40 0.61 -0.03
N LEU A 38 7.36 0.19 -1.30
CA LEU A 38 7.43 -1.22 -1.70
C LEU A 38 8.77 -1.85 -1.30
N SER A 39 9.88 -1.14 -1.44
CA SER A 39 11.18 -1.62 -0.96
C SER A 39 11.16 -1.89 0.54
N MET A 40 10.52 -1.03 1.34
CA MET A 40 10.37 -1.27 2.78
C MET A 40 9.50 -2.51 3.07
N VAL A 41 8.40 -2.68 2.34
CA VAL A 41 7.53 -3.86 2.45
C VAL A 41 8.28 -5.14 2.11
N SER A 42 9.08 -5.15 1.03
CA SER A 42 9.90 -6.30 0.65
C SER A 42 10.97 -6.63 1.69
N THR A 43 11.61 -5.62 2.29
CA THR A 43 12.57 -5.84 3.39
C THR A 43 11.91 -6.51 4.58
N ILE A 44 10.74 -6.01 5.03
CA ILE A 44 9.97 -6.60 6.12
C ILE A 44 9.55 -8.03 5.76
N TYR A 45 9.08 -8.26 4.54
CA TYR A 45 8.66 -9.59 4.09
C TYR A 45 9.78 -10.62 4.18
N ASN A 46 10.96 -10.29 3.65
CA ASN A 46 12.11 -11.21 3.65
C ASN A 46 12.56 -11.57 5.06
N GLU A 47 12.55 -10.60 5.98
CA GLU A 47 12.87 -10.84 7.39
C GLU A 47 11.81 -11.72 8.08
N VAL A 48 10.53 -11.37 7.91
CA VAL A 48 9.41 -12.07 8.55
C VAL A 48 9.26 -13.50 8.03
N LEU A 49 9.55 -13.74 6.75
CA LEU A 49 9.47 -15.08 6.15
C LEU A 49 10.36 -16.08 6.89
N HIS A 50 11.57 -15.66 7.26
CA HIS A 50 12.55 -16.48 7.97
C HIS A 50 12.50 -16.34 9.50
N TYR A 51 11.59 -15.53 10.03
CA TYR A 51 11.47 -15.30 11.47
C TYR A 51 10.98 -16.58 12.19
N PRO A 52 11.63 -17.03 13.28
CA PRO A 52 11.40 -18.37 13.84
C PRO A 52 10.12 -18.51 14.68
N SER A 53 9.45 -17.41 15.02
CA SER A 53 8.28 -17.38 15.91
C SER A 53 7.04 -16.86 15.17
N ASP A 54 5.86 -17.31 15.59
CA ASP A 54 4.59 -16.77 15.09
C ASP A 54 4.31 -15.36 15.62
N LYS A 55 4.91 -15.01 16.76
CA LYS A 55 4.85 -13.67 17.36
C LYS A 55 6.12 -12.89 17.03
N LEU A 56 5.98 -11.77 16.34
CA LEU A 56 7.05 -10.85 15.94
C LEU A 56 7.64 -10.13 17.16
N ASN A 57 8.94 -9.79 17.09
CA ASN A 57 9.58 -8.96 18.11
C ASN A 57 9.24 -7.48 17.94
N GLU A 58 9.59 -6.70 18.96
CA GLU A 58 9.35 -5.25 19.01
C GLU A 58 10.01 -4.51 17.84
N ASP A 59 11.18 -4.95 17.36
CA ASP A 59 11.87 -4.32 16.23
C ASP A 59 11.07 -4.41 14.93
N ILE A 60 10.47 -5.57 14.62
CA ILE A 60 9.65 -5.72 13.42
C ILE A 60 8.33 -4.93 13.57
N VAL A 61 7.73 -4.94 14.75
CA VAL A 61 6.52 -4.15 15.03
C VAL A 61 6.79 -2.65 14.92
N GLU A 62 7.95 -2.18 15.40
CA GLU A 62 8.39 -0.79 15.23
C GLU A 62 8.54 -0.44 13.75
N ARG A 63 9.16 -1.31 12.94
CA ARG A 63 9.29 -1.08 11.49
C ARG A 63 7.94 -1.02 10.76
N LEU A 64 6.93 -1.78 11.20
CA LEU A 64 5.57 -1.66 10.68
C LEU A 64 4.95 -0.29 11.00
N LYS A 65 5.16 0.23 12.23
CA LYS A 65 4.74 1.59 12.60
C LYS A 65 5.49 2.65 11.80
N TYR A 66 6.79 2.45 11.59
CA TYR A 66 7.60 3.32 10.74
C TYR A 66 7.11 3.31 9.29
N LEU A 67 6.76 2.13 8.73
CA LEU A 67 6.15 2.01 7.41
C LEU A 67 4.85 2.82 7.30
N LYS A 68 3.96 2.71 8.29
CA LYS A 68 2.73 3.52 8.36
C LYS A 68 3.02 5.02 8.32
N MET A 69 3.98 5.49 9.12
CA MET A 69 4.42 6.89 9.11
C MET A 69 4.98 7.30 7.73
N ARG A 70 5.77 6.44 7.08
CA ARG A 70 6.32 6.71 5.74
C ARG A 70 5.25 6.83 4.67
N PHE A 71 4.19 6.01 4.71
CA PHE A 71 3.02 6.19 3.84
C PHE A 71 2.38 7.57 4.04
N ALA A 72 2.18 8.00 5.29
CA ALA A 72 1.63 9.32 5.60
C ALA A 72 2.52 10.46 5.07
N TYR A 73 3.83 10.33 5.23
CA TYR A 73 4.80 11.31 4.73
C TYR A 73 4.75 11.44 3.20
N GLU A 74 4.82 10.32 2.46
CA GLU A 74 4.78 10.35 1.00
C GLU A 74 3.44 10.90 0.47
N ALA A 75 2.33 10.59 1.17
CA ALA A 75 1.03 11.19 0.86
C ALA A 75 1.04 12.72 1.01
N GLY A 76 1.60 13.24 2.11
CA GLY A 76 1.69 14.68 2.37
C GLY A 76 2.65 15.41 1.42
N ARG A 77 3.80 14.80 1.10
CA ARG A 77 4.79 15.35 0.17
C ARG A 77 4.21 15.52 -1.23
N GLU A 78 3.51 14.52 -1.73
CA GLU A 78 2.93 14.53 -3.08
C GLU A 78 1.69 15.44 -3.17
N ASP A 79 0.98 15.65 -2.05
CA ASP A 79 -0.11 16.63 -1.93
C ASP A 79 0.33 18.09 -2.17
N ASN A 80 1.61 18.40 -1.91
CA ASN A 80 2.20 19.72 -2.15
C ASN A 80 2.58 19.96 -3.62
N ASN A 81 2.71 18.88 -4.41
CA ASN A 81 3.17 18.96 -5.80
C ASN A 81 2.04 19.18 -6.82
N LYS A 82 0.76 19.03 -6.43
CA LYS A 82 -0.37 19.12 -7.37
C LYS A 82 -1.18 20.41 -7.21
N LYS A 83 -1.18 21.23 -8.27
CA LYS A 83 -2.04 22.42 -8.46
C LYS A 83 -3.36 22.11 -9.19
N GLU A 84 -3.59 20.86 -9.61
CA GLU A 84 -4.72 20.52 -10.45
C GLU A 84 -6.03 20.43 -9.66
N LYS A 85 -6.99 21.29 -10.04
CA LYS A 85 -8.37 21.29 -9.55
C LYS A 85 -9.25 20.66 -10.62
N LYS A 86 -10.09 19.69 -10.26
CA LYS A 86 -11.20 19.21 -11.11
C LYS A 86 -12.49 19.84 -10.58
N ASN A 87 -13.16 20.65 -11.40
CA ASN A 87 -14.40 21.36 -11.02
C ASN A 87 -14.26 22.17 -9.71
N GLY A 88 -13.10 22.79 -9.48
CA GLY A 88 -12.82 23.54 -8.25
C GLY A 88 -12.43 22.69 -7.03
N LYS A 89 -12.52 21.35 -7.10
CA LYS A 89 -12.16 20.42 -6.03
C LYS A 89 -10.73 19.88 -6.23
N LYS A 90 -9.92 19.84 -5.17
CA LYS A 90 -8.58 19.24 -5.19
C LYS A 90 -8.72 17.76 -5.56
N ILE A 91 -8.01 17.31 -6.60
CA ILE A 91 -7.92 15.87 -6.91
C ILE A 91 -7.13 15.22 -5.77
N GLU A 92 -7.69 14.17 -5.16
CA GLU A 92 -6.97 13.38 -4.16
C GLU A 92 -5.65 12.88 -4.74
N ASN A 93 -4.54 13.13 -4.04
CA ASN A 93 -3.24 12.60 -4.45
C ASN A 93 -3.30 11.06 -4.57
N PRO A 94 -2.77 10.45 -5.65
CA PRO A 94 -2.70 9.00 -5.83
C PRO A 94 -2.21 8.18 -4.63
N ILE A 95 -1.24 8.69 -3.86
CA ILE A 95 -0.75 7.98 -2.67
C ILE A 95 -1.79 8.01 -1.54
N ARG A 96 -2.42 9.16 -1.33
CA ARG A 96 -3.51 9.30 -0.35
C ARG A 96 -4.71 8.44 -0.74
N ASN A 97 -5.04 8.42 -2.03
CA ASN A 97 -6.07 7.57 -2.60
C ASN A 97 -5.75 6.09 -2.35
N LEU A 98 -4.53 5.63 -2.66
CA LEU A 98 -4.08 4.26 -2.37
C LEU A 98 -4.23 3.90 -0.89
N ILE A 99 -3.74 4.76 0.03
CA ILE A 99 -3.84 4.52 1.47
C ILE A 99 -5.29 4.29 1.89
N ARG A 100 -6.20 5.10 1.36
CA ARG A 100 -7.63 5.05 1.67
C ARG A 100 -8.30 3.81 1.07
N VAL A 101 -8.15 3.57 -0.23
CA VAL A 101 -8.86 2.45 -0.89
C VAL A 101 -8.32 1.10 -0.44
N ALA A 102 -7.01 1.00 -0.17
CA ALA A 102 -6.38 -0.23 0.28
C ALA A 102 -6.40 -0.42 1.80
N GLU A 103 -6.98 0.54 2.55
CA GLU A 103 -7.04 0.54 4.01
C GLU A 103 -5.67 0.23 4.66
N ILE A 104 -4.60 0.87 4.15
CA ILE A 104 -3.21 0.54 4.51
C ILE A 104 -2.98 0.72 6.01
N PHE A 105 -3.49 1.80 6.58
CA PHE A 105 -3.25 2.14 7.98
C PHE A 105 -3.96 1.17 8.92
N GLU A 106 -5.21 0.85 8.61
CA GLU A 106 -6.04 -0.11 9.35
C GLU A 106 -5.45 -1.51 9.24
N THR A 107 -4.96 -1.88 8.06
CA THR A 107 -4.32 -3.18 7.84
C THR A 107 -3.01 -3.30 8.61
N ILE A 108 -2.18 -2.24 8.65
CA ILE A 108 -0.95 -2.24 9.47
C ILE A 108 -1.28 -2.38 10.96
N GLU A 109 -2.28 -1.68 11.48
CA GLU A 109 -2.69 -1.83 12.89
C GLU A 109 -3.23 -3.24 13.18
N TRP A 110 -3.97 -3.83 12.24
CA TRP A 110 -4.53 -5.17 12.36
C TRP A 110 -3.45 -6.28 12.43
N ILE A 111 -2.28 -6.06 11.83
CA ILE A 111 -1.14 -7.00 11.90
C ILE A 111 -0.74 -7.24 13.36
N GLY A 112 -0.63 -6.19 14.16
CA GLY A 112 -0.09 -6.27 15.52
C GLY A 112 1.31 -6.89 15.52
N ASP A 113 1.46 -8.00 16.23
CA ASP A 113 2.69 -8.82 16.28
C ASP A 113 2.51 -10.20 15.64
N ASP A 114 1.48 -10.41 14.82
CA ASP A 114 1.20 -11.69 14.19
C ASP A 114 1.96 -11.84 12.87
N LYS A 115 2.85 -12.85 12.81
CA LYS A 115 3.66 -13.17 11.64
C LYS A 115 2.83 -13.45 10.39
N GLN A 116 1.75 -14.21 10.51
CA GLN A 116 0.92 -14.58 9.36
C GLN A 116 0.17 -13.38 8.80
N ARG A 117 -0.33 -12.48 9.67
CA ARG A 117 -0.95 -11.23 9.24
C ARG A 117 0.04 -10.31 8.53
N CYS A 118 1.27 -10.24 9.04
CA CYS A 118 2.33 -9.47 8.39
C CYS A 118 2.65 -10.02 6.99
N ILE A 119 2.80 -11.35 6.86
CA ILE A 119 3.00 -12.02 5.56
C ILE A 119 1.84 -11.73 4.60
N LEU A 120 0.58 -11.81 5.08
CA LEU A 120 -0.59 -11.50 4.27
C LEU A 120 -0.59 -10.05 3.79
N PHE A 121 -0.25 -9.10 4.64
CA PHE A 121 -0.10 -7.70 4.25
C PHE A 121 0.98 -7.50 3.18
N CYS A 122 2.15 -8.13 3.33
CA CYS A 122 3.22 -8.05 2.33
C CYS A 122 2.78 -8.60 0.97
N LYS A 123 2.13 -9.77 0.94
CA LYS A 123 1.60 -10.38 -0.30
C LYS A 123 0.45 -9.58 -0.91
N TYR A 124 -0.38 -8.97 -0.08
CA TYR A 124 -1.42 -8.04 -0.52
C TYR A 124 -0.83 -6.82 -1.22
N MET A 125 0.19 -6.19 -0.64
CA MET A 125 0.92 -5.08 -1.26
C MET A 125 1.56 -5.48 -2.59
N GLU A 126 2.17 -6.67 -2.65
CA GLU A 126 2.72 -7.22 -3.90
C GLU A 126 1.63 -7.44 -4.96
N SER A 127 0.47 -7.96 -4.56
CA SER A 127 -0.68 -8.18 -5.44
C SER A 127 -1.22 -6.86 -5.99
N ILE A 128 -1.28 -5.80 -5.18
CA ILE A 128 -1.67 -4.46 -5.65
C ILE A 128 -0.72 -3.98 -6.77
N VAL A 129 0.59 -4.22 -6.64
CA VAL A 129 1.56 -3.83 -7.67
C VAL A 129 1.39 -4.67 -8.94
N ALA A 130 1.16 -5.97 -8.80
CA ALA A 130 0.91 -6.86 -9.93
C ALA A 130 -0.34 -6.42 -10.72
N TYR A 131 -1.47 -6.20 -10.03
CA TYR A 131 -2.69 -5.73 -10.65
C TYR A 131 -2.57 -4.31 -11.19
N HIS A 132 -1.86 -3.41 -10.49
CA HIS A 132 -1.56 -2.07 -11.00
C HIS A 132 -0.87 -2.15 -12.35
N LYS A 133 0.15 -3.02 -12.49
CA LYS A 133 0.83 -3.26 -13.78
C LYS A 133 -0.11 -3.87 -14.82
N PHE A 134 -0.92 -4.86 -14.44
CA PHE A 134 -1.90 -5.53 -15.30
C PHE A 134 -2.92 -4.54 -15.89
N TYR A 135 -3.44 -3.62 -15.07
CA TYR A 135 -4.40 -2.59 -15.48
C TYR A 135 -3.77 -1.34 -16.12
N GLY A 136 -2.54 -1.44 -16.63
CA GLY A 136 -1.88 -0.40 -17.41
C GLY A 136 -1.20 0.69 -16.57
N GLY A 137 -0.90 0.39 -15.32
CA GLY A 137 -0.12 1.25 -14.44
C GLY A 137 1.27 1.53 -14.98
N LYS A 138 1.64 2.81 -15.02
CA LYS A 138 2.97 3.23 -15.47
C LYS A 138 4.02 3.00 -14.41
N ASP A 139 5.25 2.83 -14.87
CA ASP A 139 6.42 2.90 -14.00
C ASP A 139 6.63 4.30 -13.43
#